data_AF-D1B4Z1-F1
#
_entry.id   AF-D1B4Z1-F1
#
_cell.length_a   1.000
_cell.length_b   1.000
_cell.length_c   1.000
_cell.angle_alpha   90.00
_cell.angle_beta   90.00
_cell.angle_gamma   90.00
#
_symmetry.space_group_name_H-M   'P 1'
#
loop_
_entity.id
_entity.type
_entity.pdbx_description
1 polymer ?
#
loop_
_entity_poly.entity_id
_entity_poly.type
_entity_poly.pdbx_seq_one_letter_code
_entity_poly.pdbx_strand_id
1 'polypeptide(L)'
;MSFQISNASQKSLSTLMVIWFTMVSALFVYVLVCYMLLSQGGINVLYSPEILRSTFFLNLNLLVWAYLFAGVVLGVGIVHFKSAYAKMVKEILAQTFESKEEEFNTFKTRYVTLMFVHLALFESIAILGIVVFLTTGDFTTMVNLTLFALAGFLVVVPSRAKFTSLKG
;
A
#
# COMPACT_ATOMS: atom_id res chain seq x y z
N MET A 1 29.51 3.66 23.19
CA MET A 1 28.31 3.28 23.97
C MET A 1 27.14 3.08 23.00
N SER A 2 26.69 1.84 22.80
CA SER A 2 25.45 1.54 22.10
C SER A 2 24.27 1.80 23.04
N PHE A 3 23.73 3.01 23.00
CA PHE A 3 22.47 3.30 23.68
C PHE A 3 21.37 2.43 23.06
N GLN A 4 20.87 1.47 23.84
CA GLN A 4 19.77 0.60 23.45
C GLN A 4 18.49 1.42 23.33
N ILE A 5 17.76 1.23 22.23
CA ILE A 5 16.40 1.74 22.04
C ILE A 5 15.55 1.28 23.23
N SER A 6 14.84 2.21 23.89
CA SER A 6 14.00 1.89 25.05
C SER A 6 13.00 0.77 24.74
N ASN A 7 12.63 -0.02 25.74
CA ASN A 7 11.61 -1.07 25.59
C ASN A 7 10.28 -0.50 25.05
N ALA A 8 9.96 0.75 25.39
CA ALA A 8 8.77 1.46 24.88
C ALA A 8 8.86 1.70 23.37
N SER A 9 10.00 2.17 22.86
CA SER A 9 10.24 2.39 21.43
C SER A 9 10.22 1.10 20.63
N GLN A 10 10.75 -0.01 21.18
CA GLN A 10 10.64 -1.33 20.55
C GLN A 10 9.19 -1.80 20.48
N LYS A 11 8.43 -1.68 21.56
CA LYS A 11 6.99 -2.02 21.60
C LYS A 11 6.21 -1.20 20.58
N SER A 12 6.49 0.10 20.47
CA SER A 12 5.84 1.00 19.52
C SER A 12 6.10 0.58 18.06
N LEU A 13 7.32 0.16 17.72
CA LEU A 13 7.64 -0.34 16.39
C LEU A 13 6.92 -1.67 16.09
N SER A 14 6.86 -2.58 17.07
CA SER A 14 6.10 -3.82 16.95
C SER A 14 4.61 -3.55 16.71
N THR A 15 4.03 -2.55 17.39
CA THR A 15 2.64 -2.13 17.12
C THR A 15 2.46 -1.66 15.67
N LEU A 16 3.39 -0.87 15.13
CA LEU A 16 3.32 -0.45 13.72
C LEU A 16 3.43 -1.62 12.74
N MET A 17 4.32 -2.58 13.02
CA MET A 17 4.42 -3.81 12.24
C MET A 17 3.11 -4.59 12.23
N VAL A 18 2.46 -4.74 13.40
CA VAL A 18 1.16 -5.43 13.51
C VAL A 18 0.10 -4.70 12.70
N ILE A 19 -0.01 -3.37 12.83
CA ILE A 19 -0.96 -2.56 12.06
C ILE A 19 -0.74 -2.74 10.56
N TRP A 20 0.50 -2.62 10.09
CA TRP A 20 0.85 -2.82 8.68
C TRP A 20 0.47 -4.24 8.22
N PHE A 21 0.78 -5.26 9.01
CA PHE A 21 0.44 -6.64 8.70
C PHE A 21 -1.08 -6.88 8.65
N THR A 22 -1.85 -6.27 9.54
CA THR A 22 -3.31 -6.33 9.51
C THR A 22 -3.86 -5.72 8.23
N MET A 23 -3.32 -4.59 7.77
CA MET A 23 -3.74 -3.98 6.50
C MET A 23 -3.35 -4.87 5.30
N VAL A 24 -2.15 -5.46 5.27
CA VAL A 24 -1.77 -6.44 4.25
C VAL A 24 -2.72 -7.64 4.23
N SER A 25 -3.12 -8.12 5.41
CA SER A 25 -4.01 -9.28 5.54
C SER A 25 -5.39 -9.01 4.92
N ALA A 26 -5.86 -7.75 4.92
CA ALA A 26 -7.11 -7.38 4.28
C ALA A 26 -7.11 -7.68 2.77
N LEU A 27 -5.96 -7.53 2.09
CA LEU A 27 -5.81 -7.88 0.67
C LEU A 27 -6.15 -9.36 0.41
N PHE A 28 -5.70 -10.26 1.29
CA PHE A 28 -6.00 -11.68 1.18
C PHE A 28 -7.47 -11.99 1.47
N VAL A 29 -8.08 -11.26 2.41
CA VAL A 29 -9.52 -11.36 2.69
C VAL A 29 -10.34 -10.98 1.46
N TYR A 30 -9.96 -9.91 0.74
CA TYR A 30 -10.64 -9.54 -0.51
C TYR A 30 -10.58 -10.65 -1.56
N VAL A 31 -9.40 -11.23 -1.78
CA VAL A 31 -9.23 -12.34 -2.72
C VAL A 31 -10.09 -13.54 -2.32
N LEU A 32 -10.09 -13.88 -1.03
CA LEU A 32 -10.88 -14.99 -0.50
C LEU A 32 -12.39 -14.76 -0.69
N VAL A 33 -12.89 -13.57 -0.34
CA VAL A 33 -14.31 -13.23 -0.48
C VAL A 33 -14.73 -13.26 -1.95
N CYS A 34 -13.95 -12.65 -2.84
CA CYS A 34 -14.21 -12.69 -4.28
C CYS A 34 -14.20 -14.13 -4.83
N TYR A 35 -13.28 -14.96 -4.36
CA TYR A 35 -13.24 -16.38 -4.75
C TYR A 35 -14.49 -17.14 -4.30
N MET A 36 -14.96 -16.89 -3.06
CA MET A 36 -16.20 -17.49 -2.57
C MET A 36 -17.41 -17.06 -3.41
N LEU A 37 -17.52 -15.78 -3.75
CA LEU A 37 -18.58 -15.27 -4.62
C LEU A 37 -18.57 -15.92 -6.01
N LEU A 38 -17.38 -16.10 -6.60
CA LEU A 38 -17.22 -16.79 -7.88
C LEU A 38 -17.65 -18.26 -7.80
N SER A 39 -17.18 -18.99 -6.79
CA SER A 39 -17.43 -20.43 -6.63
C SER A 39 -18.90 -20.76 -6.35
N GLN A 40 -19.64 -19.84 -5.72
CA GLN A 40 -21.07 -20.01 -5.43
C GLN A 40 -21.97 -19.55 -6.59
N GLY A 41 -21.40 -19.05 -7.69
CA GLY A 41 -22.17 -18.51 -8.82
C GLY A 41 -22.96 -17.25 -8.46
N GLY A 42 -22.58 -16.54 -7.39
CA GLY A 42 -23.33 -15.41 -6.82
C GLY A 42 -23.15 -14.09 -7.57
N ILE A 43 -22.56 -14.08 -8.77
CA ILE A 43 -22.20 -12.87 -9.49
C ILE A 43 -23.03 -12.78 -10.77
N ASN A 44 -24.00 -11.86 -10.78
CA ASN A 44 -24.64 -11.40 -12.00
C ASN A 44 -23.74 -10.36 -12.65
N VAL A 45 -23.01 -10.76 -13.68
CA VAL A 45 -22.07 -9.88 -14.39
C VAL A 45 -22.86 -8.80 -15.14
N LEU A 46 -22.57 -7.53 -14.85
CA LEU A 46 -23.29 -6.37 -15.40
C LEU A 46 -22.92 -6.09 -16.86
N TYR A 47 -21.70 -6.41 -17.28
CA TYR A 47 -21.20 -6.11 -18.62
C TYR A 47 -20.53 -7.33 -19.24
N SER A 48 -20.86 -7.66 -20.49
CA SER A 48 -19.99 -8.54 -21.29
C SER A 48 -18.69 -7.79 -21.63
N PRO A 49 -17.55 -8.48 -21.72
CA PRO A 49 -16.26 -7.85 -22.08
C PRO A 49 -16.30 -7.08 -23.41
N GLU A 50 -17.27 -7.37 -24.27
CA GLU A 50 -17.43 -6.81 -25.61
C GLU A 50 -18.08 -5.41 -25.62
N ILE A 51 -18.95 -5.09 -24.66
CA ILE A 51 -19.58 -3.75 -24.55
C ILE A 51 -18.58 -2.67 -24.12
N LEU A 52 -17.46 -3.08 -23.51
CA LEU A 52 -16.38 -2.19 -23.07
C LEU A 52 -15.48 -1.70 -24.23
N ARG A 53 -15.76 -2.09 -25.48
CA ARG A 53 -15.06 -1.62 -26.69
C ARG A 53 -15.74 -0.41 -27.37
N SER A 54 -16.40 0.46 -26.61
CA SER A 54 -16.99 1.68 -27.20
C SER A 54 -15.92 2.71 -27.60
N THR A 55 -16.19 3.43 -28.69
CA THR A 55 -15.32 4.45 -29.31
C THR A 55 -14.91 5.59 -28.39
N PHE A 56 -15.62 5.79 -27.26
CA PHE A 56 -15.32 6.83 -26.28
C PHE A 56 -14.00 6.58 -25.52
N PHE A 57 -13.54 5.32 -25.44
CA PHE A 57 -12.35 4.91 -24.69
C PHE A 57 -11.17 4.50 -25.59
N LEU A 58 -10.99 5.13 -26.75
CA LEU A 58 -9.88 4.85 -27.67
C LEU A 58 -9.76 3.37 -28.11
N ASN A 59 -10.86 2.61 -28.11
CA ASN A 59 -10.88 1.15 -28.32
C ASN A 59 -10.08 0.33 -27.28
N LEU A 60 -9.68 0.92 -26.17
CA LEU A 60 -9.01 0.22 -25.07
C LEU A 60 -10.05 -0.38 -24.12
N ASN A 61 -9.94 -1.68 -23.85
CA ASN A 61 -10.78 -2.39 -22.89
C ASN A 61 -10.58 -1.81 -21.47
N LEU A 62 -11.63 -1.77 -20.65
CA LEU A 62 -11.60 -1.41 -19.22
C LEU A 62 -10.43 -2.05 -18.46
N LEU A 63 -10.10 -3.30 -18.79
CA LEU A 63 -8.96 -4.01 -18.20
C LEU A 63 -7.63 -3.28 -18.44
N VAL A 64 -7.41 -2.77 -19.65
CA VAL A 64 -6.19 -2.02 -20.00
C VAL A 64 -6.13 -0.73 -19.20
N TRP A 65 -7.25 -0.02 -19.08
CA TRP A 65 -7.34 1.18 -18.25
C TRP A 65 -7.08 0.89 -16.77
N ALA A 66 -7.59 -0.22 -16.25
CA ALA A 66 -7.35 -0.61 -14.86
C ALA A 66 -5.87 -0.88 -14.59
N TYR A 67 -5.19 -1.62 -15.48
CA TYR A 67 -3.75 -1.87 -15.35
C TYR A 67 -2.91 -0.60 -15.53
N LEU A 68 -3.25 0.27 -16.48
CA LEU A 68 -2.54 1.55 -16.68
C LEU A 68 -2.68 2.44 -15.45
N PHE A 69 -3.90 2.59 -14.93
CA PHE A 69 -4.15 3.36 -13.72
C PHE A 69 -3.40 2.78 -12.53
N ALA A 70 -3.49 1.47 -12.31
CA ALA A 70 -2.76 0.79 -11.24
C ALA A 70 -1.24 0.97 -11.36
N GLY A 71 -0.69 0.87 -12.57
CA GLY A 71 0.73 1.10 -12.84
C GLY A 71 1.17 2.54 -12.54
N VAL A 72 0.37 3.53 -12.92
CA VAL A 72 0.62 4.95 -12.62
C VAL A 72 0.56 5.20 -11.11
N VAL A 73 -0.49 4.74 -10.44
CA VAL A 73 -0.65 4.89 -8.98
C VAL A 73 0.50 4.21 -8.24
N LEU A 74 0.86 2.98 -8.62
CA LEU A 74 1.99 2.27 -8.02
C LEU A 74 3.32 3.01 -8.25
N GLY A 75 3.61 3.38 -9.50
CA GLY A 75 4.85 4.07 -9.86
C GLY A 75 5.00 5.41 -9.14
N VAL A 76 3.97 6.27 -9.22
CA VAL A 76 3.96 7.58 -8.55
C VAL A 76 4.02 7.41 -7.03
N GLY A 77 3.24 6.48 -6.47
CA GLY A 77 3.24 6.19 -5.03
C GLY A 77 4.62 5.76 -4.51
N ILE A 78 5.32 4.89 -5.23
CA ILE A 78 6.68 4.45 -4.86
C ILE A 78 7.68 5.60 -4.92
N VAL A 79 7.67 6.37 -6.01
CA VAL A 79 8.58 7.51 -6.19
C VAL A 79 8.34 8.57 -5.12
N HIS A 80 7.06 8.91 -4.88
CA HIS A 80 6.68 9.87 -3.87
C HIS A 80 7.04 9.40 -2.46
N PHE A 81 6.80 8.13 -2.11
CA PHE A 81 7.19 7.58 -0.81
C PHE A 81 8.69 7.69 -0.59
N LYS A 82 9.50 7.25 -1.56
CA LYS A 82 10.98 7.31 -1.46
C LYS A 82 11.48 8.74 -1.30
N SER A 83 10.94 9.67 -2.08
CA SER A 83 11.29 11.09 -2.02
C SER A 83 10.90 11.71 -0.68
N ALA A 84 9.66 11.52 -0.24
CA ALA A 84 9.15 12.06 1.01
C ALA A 84 9.86 11.44 2.23
N TYR A 85 10.17 10.14 2.20
CA TYR A 85 10.95 9.47 3.23
C TYR A 85 12.37 10.05 3.32
N ALA A 86 13.06 10.22 2.18
CA ALA A 86 14.40 10.81 2.15
C ALA A 86 14.40 12.25 2.67
N LYS A 87 13.39 13.05 2.30
CA LYS A 87 13.19 14.41 2.82
C LYS A 87 12.96 14.42 4.33
N MET A 88 12.07 13.55 4.82
CA MET A 88 11.80 13.39 6.25
C MET A 88 13.05 13.03 7.04
N VAL A 89 13.86 12.07 6.55
CA VAL A 89 15.14 11.69 7.16
C VAL A 89 16.09 12.88 7.23
N LYS A 90 16.26 13.62 6.12
CA LYS A 90 17.13 14.81 6.07
C LYS A 90 16.70 15.89 7.06
N GLU A 91 15.40 16.15 7.19
CA GLU A 91 14.87 17.12 8.14
C GLU A 91 15.12 16.71 9.60
N ILE A 92 15.01 15.43 9.91
CA ILE A 92 15.26 14.91 11.26
C ILE A 92 16.75 14.95 11.59
N LEU A 93 17.64 14.60 10.64
CA LEU A 93 19.09 14.69 10.85
C LEU A 93 19.60 16.14 11.01
N ALA A 94 18.87 17.12 10.46
CA ALA A 94 19.20 18.54 10.63
C ALA A 94 18.73 19.14 11.97
N GLN A 95 17.87 18.44 12.71
CA GLN A 95 17.37 18.90 14.01
C GLN A 95 18.27 18.43 15.15
N THR A 96 18.44 19.28 16.15
CA THR A 96 19.08 18.93 17.43
C THR A 96 18.01 18.48 18.40
N PHE A 97 18.08 17.22 18.86
CA PHE A 97 17.18 16.68 19.88
C PHE A 97 17.87 16.61 21.23
N GLU A 98 17.13 16.84 22.31
CA GLU A 98 17.66 16.73 23.67
C GLU A 98 17.86 15.26 24.07
N SER A 99 17.08 14.36 23.47
CA SER A 99 17.18 12.92 23.73
C SER A 99 16.95 12.06 22.48
N LYS A 100 17.49 10.84 22.50
CA LYS A 100 17.23 9.82 21.45
C LYS A 100 15.78 9.35 21.41
N GLU A 101 15.05 9.48 22.52
CA GLU A 101 13.63 9.12 22.60
C GLU A 101 12.76 10.16 21.90
N GLU A 102 13.12 11.44 22.01
CA GLU A 102 12.48 12.54 21.30
C GLU A 102 12.70 12.44 19.78
N GLU A 103 13.93 12.16 19.36
CA GLU A 103 14.27 11.88 17.95
C GLU A 103 13.43 10.71 17.40
N PHE A 104 13.34 9.60 18.14
CA PHE A 104 12.54 8.43 17.76
C PHE A 104 11.05 8.76 17.65
N ASN A 105 10.48 9.46 18.63
CA ASN A 105 9.06 9.80 18.63
C ASN A 105 8.70 10.77 17.50
N THR A 106 9.56 11.73 17.22
CA THR A 106 9.41 12.67 16.10
C THR A 106 9.47 11.94 14.77
N PHE A 107 10.47 11.08 14.58
CA PHE A 107 10.60 10.24 13.38
C PHE A 107 9.38 9.35 13.19
N LYS A 108 8.99 8.62 14.24
CA LYS A 108 7.85 7.71 14.22
C LYS A 108 6.58 8.43 13.77
N THR A 109 6.26 9.58 14.38
CA THR A 109 5.01 10.30 14.11
C THR A 109 4.92 10.71 12.64
N ARG A 110 6.02 11.24 12.08
CA ARG A 110 6.10 11.61 10.66
C ARG A 110 6.07 10.39 9.74
N TYR A 111 6.79 9.33 10.10
CA TYR A 111 6.82 8.07 9.35
C TYR A 111 5.43 7.42 9.27
N VAL A 112 4.69 7.39 10.39
CA VAL A 112 3.35 6.82 10.47
C VAL A 112 2.40 7.54 9.51
N THR A 113 2.46 8.88 9.50
CA THR A 113 1.66 9.69 8.56
C THR A 113 2.00 9.33 7.12
N LEU A 114 3.29 9.27 6.79
CA LEU A 114 3.75 8.91 5.46
C LEU A 114 3.31 7.49 5.06
N MET A 115 3.42 6.53 5.98
CA MET A 115 3.04 5.14 5.79
C MET A 115 1.54 5.03 5.49
N PHE A 116 0.66 5.63 6.30
CA PHE A 116 -0.79 5.52 6.10
C PHE A 116 -1.27 6.16 4.80
N VAL A 117 -0.73 7.31 4.42
CA VAL A 117 -1.08 7.95 3.14
C VAL A 117 -0.78 7.02 1.97
N HIS A 118 0.38 6.36 1.98
CA HIS A 118 0.78 5.48 0.90
C HIS A 118 0.10 4.12 0.96
N LEU A 119 -0.20 3.59 2.15
CA LEU A 119 -1.05 2.40 2.30
C LEU A 119 -2.44 2.65 1.70
N ALA A 120 -3.07 3.80 1.99
CA ALA A 120 -4.36 4.15 1.41
C ALA A 120 -4.28 4.32 -0.12
N LEU A 121 -3.20 4.91 -0.63
CA LEU A 121 -2.97 5.05 -2.06
C LEU A 121 -2.83 3.68 -2.75
N PHE A 122 -2.06 2.74 -2.20
CA PHE A 122 -1.92 1.40 -2.77
C PHE A 122 -3.18 0.55 -2.58
N GLU A 123 -3.93 0.75 -1.49
CA GLU A 123 -5.22 0.09 -1.24
C GLU A 123 -6.24 0.42 -2.35
N SER A 124 -6.19 1.64 -2.90
CA SER A 124 -7.06 2.03 -4.02
C SER A 124 -6.90 1.12 -5.26
N ILE A 125 -5.72 0.53 -5.46
CA ILE A 125 -5.44 -0.43 -6.54
C ILE A 125 -6.20 -1.74 -6.28
N ALA A 126 -6.19 -2.23 -5.04
CA ALA A 126 -6.93 -3.45 -4.67
C ALA A 126 -8.44 -3.23 -4.78
N ILE A 127 -8.95 -2.08 -4.34
CA ILE A 127 -10.36 -1.70 -4.50
C ILE A 127 -10.75 -1.66 -5.98
N LEU A 128 -9.91 -1.09 -6.85
CA LEU A 128 -10.13 -1.12 -8.29
C LEU A 128 -10.22 -2.57 -8.81
N GLY A 129 -9.37 -3.47 -8.33
CA GLY A 129 -9.46 -4.89 -8.65
C GLY A 129 -10.80 -5.52 -8.27
N ILE A 130 -11.31 -5.22 -7.07
CA ILE A 130 -12.64 -5.68 -6.63
C ILE A 130 -13.74 -5.14 -7.56
N VAL A 131 -13.69 -3.85 -7.92
CA VAL A 131 -14.66 -3.24 -8.84
C VAL A 131 -14.64 -3.92 -10.21
N VAL A 132 -13.46 -4.19 -10.77
CA VAL A 132 -13.33 -4.93 -12.05
C VAL A 132 -13.94 -6.32 -11.95
N PHE A 133 -13.68 -7.04 -10.85
CA PHE A 133 -14.24 -8.37 -10.65
C PHE A 133 -15.77 -8.36 -10.52
N LEU A 134 -16.33 -7.47 -9.69
CA LEU A 134 -17.79 -7.40 -9.50
C LEU A 134 -18.54 -6.97 -10.77
N THR A 135 -17.88 -6.23 -11.67
CA THR A 135 -18.50 -5.75 -12.91
C THR A 135 -18.35 -6.70 -14.09
N THR A 136 -17.24 -7.45 -14.16
CA THR A 136 -16.88 -8.28 -15.34
C THR A 136 -16.77 -9.77 -15.04
N GLY A 137 -16.71 -10.17 -13.76
CA GLY A 137 -16.41 -11.54 -13.34
C GLY A 137 -14.93 -11.95 -13.48
N ASP A 138 -14.04 -11.05 -13.93
CA ASP A 138 -12.61 -11.36 -14.14
C ASP A 138 -11.84 -11.42 -12.81
N PHE A 139 -11.78 -12.63 -12.25
CA PHE A 139 -11.05 -12.91 -11.02
C PHE A 139 -9.54 -12.78 -11.19
N THR A 140 -9.00 -13.14 -12.36
CA THR A 140 -7.56 -13.08 -12.64
C THR A 140 -7.07 -11.64 -12.58
N THR A 141 -7.79 -10.70 -13.18
CA THR A 141 -7.43 -9.28 -13.12
C THR A 141 -7.48 -8.73 -11.69
N MET A 142 -8.48 -9.11 -10.90
CA MET A 142 -8.56 -8.72 -9.49
C MET A 142 -7.37 -9.23 -8.67
N VAL A 143 -6.97 -10.49 -8.86
CA VAL A 143 -5.78 -11.05 -8.19
C VAL A 143 -4.52 -10.28 -8.59
N ASN A 144 -4.32 -10.00 -9.89
CA ASN A 144 -3.14 -9.26 -10.36
C ASN A 144 -3.08 -7.84 -9.77
N LEU A 145 -4.21 -7.13 -9.72
CA LEU A 145 -4.27 -5.80 -9.12
C LEU A 145 -4.04 -5.85 -7.60
N THR A 146 -4.51 -6.89 -6.92
CA THR A 146 -4.19 -7.14 -5.51
C THR A 146 -2.69 -7.37 -5.29
N LEU A 147 -2.02 -8.11 -6.18
CA LEU A 147 -0.57 -8.30 -6.13
C LEU A 147 0.19 -6.98 -6.36
N PHE A 148 -0.32 -6.10 -7.22
CA PHE A 148 0.25 -4.76 -7.41
C PHE A 148 0.12 -3.91 -6.15
N ALA A 149 -1.04 -3.92 -5.50
CA ALA A 149 -1.25 -3.27 -4.21
C ALA A 149 -0.27 -3.82 -3.16
N LEU A 150 -0.13 -5.15 -3.07
CA LEU A 150 0.80 -5.81 -2.15
C LEU A 150 2.25 -5.36 -2.36
N ALA A 151 2.70 -5.24 -3.62
CA ALA A 151 4.03 -4.71 -3.93
C ALA A 151 4.21 -3.29 -3.38
N GLY A 152 3.19 -2.44 -3.48
CA GLY A 152 3.19 -1.11 -2.86
C GLY A 152 3.26 -1.16 -1.33
N PHE A 153 2.49 -2.05 -0.70
CA PHE A 153 2.51 -2.23 0.77
C PHE A 153 3.90 -2.64 1.28
N LEU A 154 4.63 -3.48 0.52
CA LEU A 154 5.99 -3.90 0.88
C LEU A 154 6.99 -2.74 0.90
N VAL A 155 6.78 -1.70 0.08
CA VAL A 155 7.65 -0.50 0.07
C VAL A 155 7.56 0.27 1.39
N VAL A 156 6.37 0.29 1.99
CA VAL A 156 6.06 1.08 3.20
C VAL A 156 6.18 0.29 4.50
N VAL A 157 6.71 -0.95 4.44
CA VAL A 157 7.00 -1.79 5.61
C VAL A 157 7.73 -0.99 6.69
N PRO A 158 7.18 -0.90 7.92
CA PRO A 158 7.95 -0.42 9.06
C PRO A 158 9.03 -1.47 9.38
N SER A 159 10.29 -1.06 9.49
CA SER A 159 11.36 -2.00 9.82
C SER A 159 12.37 -1.37 10.76
N ARG A 160 13.02 -2.18 11.60
CA ARG A 160 14.07 -1.70 12.50
C ARG A 160 15.16 -0.95 11.73
N ALA A 161 15.54 -1.44 10.56
CA ALA A 161 16.55 -0.84 9.68
C ALA A 161 16.24 0.64 9.35
N LYS A 162 14.98 0.96 9.02
CA LYS A 162 14.53 2.34 8.72
C LYS A 162 14.65 3.28 9.93
N PHE A 163 14.55 2.75 11.14
CA PHE A 163 14.63 3.52 12.38
C PHE A 163 16.05 3.58 12.97
N THR A 164 16.92 2.62 12.63
CA THR A 164 18.32 2.59 13.09
C THR A 164 19.29 3.31 12.16
N SER A 165 18.91 3.54 10.89
CA SER A 165 19.75 4.22 9.89
C SER A 165 19.88 5.73 10.07
N LEU A 166 19.35 6.32 11.15
CA LEU A 166 19.57 7.72 11.54
C LEU A 166 21.01 8.01 12.02
N LYS A 167 21.96 7.11 11.72
CA LYS A 167 23.39 7.21 12.06
C LYS A 167 24.30 7.02 10.83
N GLY A 168 23.83 7.43 9.66
CA GLY A 168 24.67 7.68 8.48
C GLY A 168 24.86 9.16 8.32
#